data_AF-A4WSH7-F1
#
_entry.id   AF-A4WSH7-F1
#
_cell.length_a   1.000
_cell.length_b   1.000
_cell.length_c   1.000
_cell.angle_alpha   90.00
_cell.angle_beta   90.00
_cell.angle_gamma   90.00
#
_symmetry.space_group_name_H-M   'P 1'
#
loop_
_entity.id
_entity.type
_entity.pdbx_description
1 polymer ?
#
loop_
_entity_poly.entity_id
_entity_poly.type
_entity_poly.pdbx_seq_one_letter_code
_entity_poly.pdbx_strand_id
1 'polypeptide(L)'
;MALGLPPVWAILPLLAGRIADGLDGAIARATRRTDFGGYLDITCDFLFYAAFPLAFVLRDPEVGAAGAFLLASFYVNGATFLGFAVLAARRGMETRARGEKSLYFTAGLLEGSETILFFLFLCLFPQLFAPAAWIFGALCFVTATSRVLLARRLFRE
;
A
#
# COMPACT_ATOMS: atom_id res chain seq x y z
N MET A 1 -13.12 10.43 12.78
CA MET A 1 -12.77 9.16 13.44
C MET A 1 -11.33 9.11 13.91
N ALA A 2 -10.36 9.67 13.18
CA ALA A 2 -9.09 10.14 13.75
C ALA A 2 -9.22 11.52 14.44
N LEU A 3 -10.09 12.40 13.91
CA LEU A 3 -10.37 13.76 14.43
C LEU A 3 -11.62 13.86 15.33
N GLY A 4 -12.12 12.77 15.92
CA GLY A 4 -13.35 12.80 16.73
C GLY A 4 -14.67 12.93 15.95
N LEU A 5 -14.62 13.12 14.62
CA LEU A 5 -15.80 13.09 13.74
C LEU A 5 -16.40 11.67 13.62
N PRO A 6 -17.71 11.52 13.34
CA PRO A 6 -18.36 10.23 13.08
C PRO A 6 -17.61 9.39 12.04
N PRO A 7 -17.69 8.04 12.09
CA PRO A 7 -16.98 7.12 11.18
C PRO A 7 -17.09 7.48 9.70
N VAL A 8 -18.27 7.98 9.32
CA VAL A 8 -18.61 8.39 7.95
C VAL A 8 -17.65 9.45 7.38
N TRP A 9 -17.09 10.32 8.21
CA TRP A 9 -16.18 11.40 7.76
C TRP A 9 -14.74 10.93 7.51
N ALA A 10 -14.32 9.80 8.08
CA ALA A 10 -13.03 9.18 7.76
C ALA A 10 -13.12 8.29 6.52
N ILE A 11 -14.30 7.75 6.25
CA ILE A 11 -14.59 6.94 5.07
C ILE A 11 -14.67 7.82 3.81
N LEU A 12 -15.15 9.06 3.91
CA LEU A 12 -15.23 10.01 2.79
C LEU A 12 -13.89 10.29 2.09
N PRO A 13 -12.80 10.69 2.76
CA PRO A 13 -11.51 10.90 2.10
C PRO A 13 -10.87 9.60 1.61
N LEU A 14 -11.13 8.47 2.29
CA LEU A 14 -10.66 7.15 1.85
C LEU A 14 -11.36 6.70 0.56
N LEU A 15 -12.68 6.88 0.45
CA LEU A 15 -13.44 6.63 -0.76
C LEU A 15 -13.11 7.65 -1.86
N ALA A 16 -12.94 8.92 -1.51
CA ALA A 16 -12.58 9.96 -2.47
C ALA A 16 -11.18 9.71 -3.06
N GLY A 17 -10.20 9.34 -2.23
CA GLY A 17 -8.86 8.96 -2.69
C GLY A 17 -8.91 7.75 -3.61
N ARG A 18 -9.74 6.75 -3.30
CA ARG A 18 -9.90 5.57 -4.17
C ARG A 18 -10.64 5.84 -5.47
N ILE A 19 -11.65 6.71 -5.45
CA ILE A 19 -12.35 7.16 -6.66
C ILE A 19 -11.41 7.99 -7.52
N ALA A 20 -10.61 8.89 -6.93
CA ALA A 20 -9.62 9.69 -7.63
C ALA A 20 -8.55 8.80 -8.29
N ASP A 21 -7.99 7.84 -7.55
CA ASP A 21 -7.02 6.87 -8.07
C ASP A 21 -7.62 5.98 -9.20
N GLY A 22 -8.86 5.50 -9.02
CA GLY A 22 -9.58 4.77 -10.06
C GLY A 22 -9.87 5.61 -11.32
N LEU A 23 -10.13 6.91 -11.13
CA LEU A 23 -10.41 7.87 -12.19
C LEU A 23 -9.13 8.30 -12.92
N ASP A 24 -8.05 8.59 -12.19
CA ASP A 24 -6.73 8.96 -12.74
C ASP A 24 -6.16 7.80 -13.54
N GLY A 25 -6.28 6.57 -13.04
CA GLY A 25 -5.94 5.37 -13.79
C GLY A 25 -6.77 5.20 -15.06
N ALA A 26 -8.05 5.57 -15.05
CA ALA A 26 -8.94 5.50 -16.23
C ALA A 26 -8.63 6.61 -17.25
N ILE A 27 -8.39 7.84 -16.78
CA ILE A 27 -8.02 8.99 -17.61
C ILE A 27 -6.66 8.75 -18.25
N ALA A 28 -5.66 8.24 -17.51
CA ALA A 28 -4.34 7.92 -18.04
C ALA A 28 -4.39 6.79 -19.09
N ARG A 29 -5.35 5.84 -18.98
CA ARG A 29 -5.59 4.81 -20.01
C ARG A 29 -6.32 5.37 -21.24
N ALA A 30 -7.16 6.37 -21.07
CA ALA A 30 -7.92 7.00 -22.14
C ALA A 30 -7.14 8.10 -22.88
N THR A 31 -6.04 8.59 -22.28
CA THR A 31 -5.24 9.70 -22.82
C THR A 31 -3.78 9.27 -23.03
N ARG A 32 -2.80 9.99 -22.45
CA ARG A 32 -1.37 9.72 -22.58
C ARG A 32 -0.77 9.53 -21.20
N ARG A 33 -0.21 8.35 -20.93
CA ARG A 33 0.56 8.12 -19.71
C ARG A 33 1.83 8.95 -19.74
N THR A 34 2.12 9.66 -18.65
CA THR A 34 3.36 10.42 -18.45
C THR A 34 4.14 9.79 -17.30
N ASP A 35 5.48 9.83 -17.38
CA ASP A 35 6.34 9.29 -16.33
C ASP A 35 6.14 10.02 -14.99
N PHE A 36 5.90 11.34 -15.06
CA PHE A 36 5.57 12.15 -13.88
C PHE A 36 4.24 11.73 -13.24
N GLY A 37 3.23 11.36 -14.05
CA GLY A 37 1.96 10.89 -13.52
C GLY A 37 2.12 9.63 -12.68
N GLY A 38 2.89 8.65 -13.15
CA GLY A 38 3.18 7.43 -12.38
C GLY A 38 4.01 7.68 -11.12
N TYR A 39 4.94 8.64 -11.16
CA TYR A 39 5.70 9.05 -9.97
C TYR A 39 4.80 9.71 -8.91
N LEU A 40 3.90 10.60 -9.34
CA LEU A 40 2.96 11.28 -8.45
C LEU A 40 1.96 10.30 -7.83
N ASP A 41 1.45 9.35 -8.61
CA ASP A 41 0.56 8.27 -8.17
C ASP A 41 1.15 7.47 -7.01
N ILE A 42 2.35 6.92 -7.21
CA ILE A 42 3.09 6.21 -6.17
C ILE A 42 3.34 7.11 -4.94
N THR A 43 3.71 8.38 -5.15
CA THR A 43 3.97 9.30 -4.03
C THR A 43 2.71 9.53 -3.19
N CYS A 44 1.56 9.75 -3.84
CA CYS A 44 0.28 9.95 -3.18
C CYS A 44 -0.19 8.70 -2.44
N ASP A 45 -0.02 7.52 -3.03
CA ASP A 45 -0.35 6.23 -2.41
C ASP A 45 0.42 6.01 -1.10
N PHE A 46 1.74 6.20 -1.13
CA PHE A 46 2.58 6.02 0.05
C PHE A 46 2.24 7.04 1.15
N LEU A 47 1.95 8.28 0.77
CA LEU A 47 1.49 9.29 1.71
C LEU A 47 0.17 8.87 2.37
N PHE A 48 -0.78 8.36 1.58
CA PHE A 48 -2.07 7.91 2.09
C PHE A 48 -1.92 6.70 3.03
N TYR A 49 -1.12 5.70 2.65
CA TYR A 49 -0.85 4.54 3.48
C TYR A 49 -0.15 4.88 4.79
N ALA A 50 0.72 5.90 4.81
CA ALA A 50 1.38 6.36 6.03
C ALA A 50 0.47 7.25 6.89
N ALA A 51 -0.33 8.12 6.28
CA ALA A 51 -1.20 9.04 6.99
C ALA A 51 -2.25 8.30 7.84
N PHE A 52 -2.72 7.14 7.38
CA PHE A 52 -3.80 6.42 8.04
C PHE A 52 -3.41 5.85 9.42
N PRO A 53 -2.36 5.00 9.58
CA PRO A 53 -1.91 4.57 10.91
C PRO A 53 -1.46 5.73 11.79
N LEU A 54 -0.80 6.73 11.20
CA LEU A 54 -0.36 7.93 11.92
C LEU A 54 -1.54 8.66 12.58
N ALA A 55 -2.66 8.78 11.88
CA ALA A 55 -3.85 9.44 12.40
C ALA A 55 -4.47 8.69 13.60
N PHE A 56 -4.36 7.36 13.65
CA PHE A 56 -4.78 6.57 14.82
C PHE A 56 -3.84 6.78 16.01
N VAL A 57 -2.53 6.78 15.78
CA VAL A 57 -1.52 7.00 16.84
C VAL A 57 -1.62 8.41 17.44
N LEU A 58 -1.83 9.44 16.59
CA LEU A 58 -2.00 10.82 17.05
C LEU A 58 -3.28 11.01 17.88
N ARG A 59 -4.32 10.21 17.60
CA ARG A 59 -5.57 10.25 18.34
C ARG A 59 -5.47 9.52 19.68
N ASP A 60 -4.85 8.34 19.67
CA ASP A 60 -4.74 7.47 20.82
C ASP A 60 -3.29 6.99 20.98
N PRO A 61 -2.49 7.65 21.83
CA PRO A 61 -1.10 7.27 22.05
C PRO A 61 -0.92 5.85 22.60
N GLU A 62 -1.93 5.25 23.25
CA GLU A 62 -1.85 3.89 23.79
C GLU A 62 -1.64 2.84 22.69
N VAL A 63 -2.13 3.11 21.46
CA VAL A 63 -1.88 2.24 20.31
C VAL A 63 -0.58 2.57 19.57
N GLY A 64 0.24 3.47 20.11
CA GLY A 64 1.43 4.03 19.47
C GLY A 64 2.42 2.97 18.98
N ALA A 65 2.71 1.96 19.80
CA ALA A 65 3.64 0.88 19.44
C ALA A 65 3.11 0.06 18.24
N ALA A 66 1.82 -0.29 18.25
CA ALA A 66 1.20 -1.06 17.19
C ALA A 66 1.12 -0.26 15.88
N GLY A 67 0.81 1.03 15.97
CA GLY A 67 0.79 1.92 14.81
C GLY A 67 2.18 2.17 14.23
N ALA A 68 3.21 2.35 15.06
CA ALA A 68 4.59 2.46 14.63
C ALA A 68 5.08 1.17 13.95
N PHE A 69 4.72 0.00 14.48
CA PHE A 69 5.01 -1.29 13.84
C PHE A 69 4.35 -1.41 12.47
N LEU A 70 3.08 -1.04 12.35
CA LEU A 70 2.37 -1.03 11.07
C LEU A 70 3.03 -0.09 10.05
N LEU A 71 3.41 1.12 10.45
CA LEU A 71 4.16 2.06 9.61
C LEU A 71 5.51 1.48 9.15
N ALA A 72 6.27 0.87 10.07
CA ALA A 72 7.53 0.23 9.74
C ALA A 72 7.33 -0.91 8.71
N SER A 73 6.25 -1.67 8.85
CA SER A 73 5.92 -2.74 7.90
C SER A 73 5.58 -2.20 6.50
N PHE A 74 4.86 -1.07 6.40
CA PHE A 74 4.56 -0.42 5.13
C PHE A 74 5.81 0.16 4.47
N TYR A 75 6.69 0.77 5.27
CA TYR A 75 7.96 1.30 4.79
C TYR A 75 8.84 0.19 4.18
N VAL A 76 9.01 -0.93 4.90
CA VAL A 76 9.79 -2.07 4.41
C VAL A 76 9.14 -2.72 3.19
N ASN A 77 7.82 -2.93 3.22
CA ASN A 77 7.10 -3.48 2.07
C ASN A 77 7.26 -2.60 0.83
N GLY A 78 7.15 -1.28 0.98
CA GLY A 78 7.33 -0.33 -0.11
C GLY A 78 8.74 -0.28 -0.68
N ALA A 79 9.75 -0.26 0.18
CA ALA A 79 11.15 -0.28 -0.23
C ALA A 79 11.47 -1.53 -1.06
N THR A 80 10.98 -2.70 -0.64
CA THR A 80 11.18 -3.94 -1.41
C THR A 80 10.42 -3.94 -2.73
N PHE A 81 9.23 -3.34 -2.79
CA PHE A 81 8.43 -3.21 -4.01
C PHE A 81 9.10 -2.31 -5.05
N LEU A 82 9.44 -1.07 -4.67
CA LEU A 82 10.12 -0.13 -5.57
C LEU A 82 11.50 -0.64 -6.00
N GLY A 83 12.29 -1.21 -5.06
CA GLY A 83 13.59 -1.78 -5.37
C GLY A 83 13.50 -2.93 -6.39
N PHE A 84 12.51 -3.81 -6.25
CA PHE A 84 12.25 -4.86 -7.23
C PHE A 84 11.85 -4.28 -8.58
N ALA A 85 10.96 -3.29 -8.62
CA ALA A 85 10.50 -2.66 -9.84
C ALA A 85 11.64 -1.98 -10.63
N VAL A 86 12.55 -1.29 -9.94
CA VAL A 86 13.74 -0.67 -10.55
C VAL A 86 14.68 -1.71 -11.16
N LEU A 87 14.93 -2.82 -10.44
CA LEU A 87 15.77 -3.92 -10.96
C LEU A 87 15.13 -4.60 -12.18
N ALA A 88 13.83 -4.85 -12.13
CA ALA A 88 13.08 -5.43 -13.23
C ALA A 88 13.12 -4.53 -14.48
N ALA A 89 12.87 -3.22 -14.31
CA ALA A 89 12.93 -2.24 -15.39
C ALA A 89 14.32 -2.18 -16.05
N ARG A 90 15.40 -2.22 -15.26
CA ARG A 90 16.78 -2.25 -15.79
C ARG A 90 17.08 -3.48 -16.63
N ARG A 91 16.43 -4.61 -16.37
CA ARG A 91 16.60 -5.84 -17.16
C ARG A 91 15.71 -5.92 -18.39
N GLY A 92 15.01 -4.83 -18.74
CA GLY A 92 14.08 -4.82 -19.87
C GLY A 92 12.93 -5.81 -19.69
N MET A 93 12.63 -6.17 -18.44
CA MET A 93 11.46 -6.98 -18.11
C MET A 93 10.24 -6.06 -18.34
N GLU A 94 9.72 -6.05 -19.57
CA GLU A 94 8.51 -5.33 -19.95
C GLU A 94 7.28 -6.24 -19.90
N THR A 95 6.23 -5.78 -19.20
CA THR A 95 4.89 -6.37 -19.23
C THR A 95 4.22 -6.05 -20.56
N ARG A 96 4.61 -6.76 -21.63
CA ARG A 96 3.92 -6.62 -22.93
C ARG A 96 2.46 -7.07 -22.79
N ALA A 97 1.58 -6.09 -22.92
CA ALA A 97 0.23 -6.19 -23.45
C ALA A 97 -0.56 -7.47 -23.11
N ARG A 98 -1.27 -7.42 -21.98
CA ARG A 98 -2.60 -8.04 -21.76
C ARG A 98 -2.67 -9.57 -21.85
N GLY A 99 -2.81 -10.22 -20.70
CA GLY A 99 -3.39 -11.57 -20.61
C GLY A 99 -2.55 -12.53 -19.78
N GLU A 100 -2.98 -12.72 -18.54
CA GLU A 100 -2.64 -13.84 -17.65
C GLU A 100 -1.21 -13.94 -17.07
N LYS A 101 -1.13 -13.46 -15.82
CA LYS A 101 -0.49 -14.14 -14.67
C LYS A 101 1.04 -14.03 -14.48
N SER A 102 1.36 -13.22 -13.46
CA SER A 102 2.01 -13.71 -12.22
C SER A 102 3.54 -13.69 -12.06
N LEU A 103 4.26 -12.70 -12.61
CA LEU A 103 5.65 -12.47 -12.15
C LEU A 103 5.91 -11.08 -11.60
N TYR A 104 5.34 -10.02 -12.20
CA TYR A 104 5.31 -8.67 -11.59
C TYR A 104 4.29 -8.55 -10.45
N PHE A 105 3.41 -9.55 -10.37
CA PHE A 105 2.35 -9.76 -9.40
C PHE A 105 2.70 -11.01 -8.57
N THR A 106 3.96 -11.13 -8.12
CA THR A 106 4.18 -12.00 -6.97
C THR A 106 3.59 -11.29 -5.77
N ALA A 107 2.27 -11.44 -5.65
CA ALA A 107 1.62 -11.99 -4.48
C ALA A 107 2.21 -11.48 -3.18
N GLY A 108 2.18 -10.15 -3.01
CA GLY A 108 2.01 -9.63 -1.69
C GLY A 108 0.56 -9.80 -1.34
N LEU A 109 0.26 -10.43 -0.22
CA LEU A 109 -1.10 -10.67 0.29
C LEU A 109 -1.90 -9.36 0.52
N LEU A 110 -1.32 -8.20 0.19
CA LEU A 110 -1.62 -6.84 0.62
C LEU A 110 -1.18 -5.85 -0.47
N GLU A 111 -1.90 -5.79 -1.58
CA GLU A 111 -1.52 -4.93 -2.72
C GLU A 111 -2.16 -3.55 -2.67
N GLY A 112 -3.43 -3.47 -2.31
CA GLY A 112 -4.14 -2.20 -2.23
C GLY A 112 -5.60 -2.41 -1.88
N SER A 113 -6.23 -3.42 -2.49
CA SER A 113 -7.59 -3.83 -2.11
C SER A 113 -7.63 -4.35 -0.68
N GLU A 114 -6.72 -5.22 -0.26
CA GLU A 114 -6.69 -5.71 1.12
C GLU A 114 -6.32 -4.60 2.11
N THR A 115 -5.41 -3.70 1.74
CA THR A 115 -5.02 -2.54 2.56
C THR A 115 -6.19 -1.58 2.78
N ILE A 116 -6.96 -1.30 1.73
CA ILE A 116 -8.17 -0.48 1.82
C ILE A 116 -9.23 -1.19 2.66
N LEU A 117 -9.44 -2.50 2.47
CA LEU A 117 -10.38 -3.28 3.27
C LEU A 117 -9.98 -3.29 4.75
N PHE A 118 -8.69 -3.38 5.02
CA PHE A 118 -8.11 -3.28 6.36
C PHE A 118 -8.31 -1.89 6.96
N PHE A 119 -8.10 -0.82 6.20
CA PHE A 119 -8.39 0.54 6.68
C PHE A 119 -9.87 0.76 6.95
N LEU A 120 -10.76 0.25 6.09
CA LEU A 120 -12.20 0.24 6.35
C LEU A 120 -12.53 -0.54 7.63
N PHE A 121 -11.92 -1.70 7.83
CA PHE A 121 -12.09 -2.47 9.06
C PHE A 121 -11.63 -1.69 10.30
N LEU A 122 -10.47 -1.04 10.25
CA LEU A 122 -9.97 -0.19 11.34
C LEU A 122 -10.88 1.01 11.60
N CYS A 123 -11.47 1.59 10.55
CA CYS A 123 -12.52 2.59 10.70
C CYS A 123 -13.76 2.00 11.38
N LEU A 124 -14.22 0.80 11.05
CA LEU A 124 -15.43 0.26 11.67
C LEU A 124 -15.20 -0.21 13.12
N PHE A 125 -13.98 -0.69 13.43
CA PHE A 125 -13.62 -1.29 14.71
C PHE A 125 -12.32 -0.69 15.27
N PRO A 126 -12.31 0.60 15.67
CA PRO A 126 -11.11 1.29 16.14
C PRO A 126 -10.48 0.63 17.38
N GLN A 127 -11.30 0.00 18.23
CA GLN A 127 -10.85 -0.74 19.41
C GLN A 127 -10.00 -1.98 19.09
N LEU A 128 -10.08 -2.50 17.85
CA LEU A 128 -9.27 -3.62 17.38
C LEU A 128 -7.99 -3.17 16.66
N PHE A 129 -7.68 -1.86 16.67
CA PHE A 129 -6.53 -1.33 15.94
C PHE A 129 -5.22 -2.02 16.33
N ALA A 130 -4.90 -2.09 17.62
CA ALA A 130 -3.63 -2.66 18.08
C ALA A 130 -3.43 -4.13 17.63
N PRO A 131 -4.33 -5.08 17.94
CA PRO A 131 -4.16 -6.47 17.50
C PRO A 131 -4.17 -6.60 15.98
N ALA A 132 -5.02 -5.84 15.28
CA ALA A 132 -5.10 -5.89 13.83
C ALA A 132 -3.83 -5.35 13.15
N ALA A 133 -3.23 -4.29 13.70
CA ALA A 133 -1.97 -3.71 13.24
C ALA A 133 -0.78 -4.69 13.38
N TRP A 134 -0.71 -5.43 14.48
CA TRP A 134 0.32 -6.47 14.64
C TRP A 134 0.17 -7.61 13.63
N ILE A 135 -1.04 -8.11 13.43
CA ILE A 135 -1.32 -9.20 12.49
C ILE A 135 -1.02 -8.73 11.06
N PHE A 136 -1.57 -7.59 10.65
CA PHE A 136 -1.41 -7.08 9.30
C PHE A 136 0.04 -6.69 9.01
N GLY A 137 0.72 -6.04 9.96
CA GLY A 137 2.13 -5.70 9.81
C GLY A 137 3.04 -6.93 9.70
N ALA A 138 2.74 -8.01 10.42
CA ALA A 138 3.46 -9.27 10.26
C ALA A 138 3.28 -9.86 8.86
N LEU A 139 2.06 -9.83 8.31
CA LEU A 139 1.77 -10.25 6.93
C LEU A 139 2.50 -9.37 5.89
N CYS A 140 2.62 -8.07 6.13
CA CYS A 140 3.44 -7.17 5.31
C CYS A 140 4.92 -7.59 5.32
N PHE A 141 5.48 -7.97 6.47
CA PHE A 141 6.86 -8.44 6.54
C PHE A 141 7.06 -9.77 5.81
N VAL A 142 6.14 -10.73 5.96
CA VAL A 142 6.18 -11.99 5.20
C VAL A 142 6.19 -11.74 3.70
N THR A 143 5.35 -10.81 3.23
CA THR A 143 5.32 -10.36 1.84
C THR A 143 6.65 -9.75 1.41
N ALA A 144 7.17 -8.80 2.19
CA ALA A 144 8.43 -8.12 1.89
C ALA A 144 9.61 -9.10 1.81
N THR A 145 9.71 -10.03 2.76
CA THR A 145 10.74 -11.08 2.76
C THR A 145 10.60 -11.98 1.53
N SER A 146 9.38 -12.40 1.17
CA SER A 146 9.13 -13.22 -0.02
C SER A 146 9.61 -12.50 -1.29
N ARG A 147 9.37 -11.18 -1.39
CA ARG A 147 9.84 -10.36 -2.52
C ARG A 147 11.36 -10.25 -2.56
N VAL A 148 12.03 -10.07 -1.41
CA VAL A 148 13.50 -10.05 -1.35
C VAL A 148 14.10 -11.38 -1.76
N LEU A 149 13.51 -12.50 -1.32
CA LEU A 149 13.96 -13.84 -1.72
C LEU A 149 13.76 -14.08 -3.22
N LEU A 150 12.65 -13.61 -3.79
CA LEU A 150 12.40 -13.65 -5.23
C LEU A 150 13.42 -12.79 -5.99
N ALA A 151 13.67 -11.55 -5.54
CA ALA A 151 14.67 -10.66 -6.12
C ALA A 151 16.06 -11.32 -6.15
N ARG A 152 16.45 -11.95 -5.03
CA ARG A 152 17.72 -12.68 -4.93
C ARG A 152 17.81 -13.84 -5.92
N ARG A 153 16.70 -14.49 -6.28
CA ARG A 153 16.71 -15.59 -7.27
C ARG A 153 16.77 -15.06 -8.70
N LEU A 154 16.01 -13.99 -9.00
CA LEU A 154 15.90 -13.45 -10.35
C LEU A 154 17.09 -12.56 -10.76
N PHE A 155 17.74 -11.91 -9.79
CA PHE A 155 18.74 -10.86 -10.05
C PHE A 155 20.15 -11.21 -9.55
N ARG A 156 20.45 -12.49 -9.33
CA ARG A 156 21.74 -12.94 -8.77
C ARG A 156 22.92 -12.88 -9.76
N GLU A 157 22.61 -12.91 -11.05
CA GLU A 157 23.54 -12.80 -12.19
C GLU A 157 23.15 -11.59 -13.02
#